data_AF-A0A6C7WFP1-F1
#
_entry.id   AF-A0A6C7WFP1-F1
#
_cell.length_a   1.000
_cell.length_b   1.000
_cell.length_c   1.000
_cell.angle_alpha   90.00
_cell.angle_beta   90.00
_cell.angle_gamma   90.00
#
_symmetry.space_group_name_H-M   'P 1'
#
loop_
_entity.id
_entity.type
_entity.pdbx_description
1 polymer ?
#
loop_
_entity_poly.entity_id
_entity_poly.type
_entity_poly.pdbx_seq_one_letter_code
_entity_poly.pdbx_strand_id
1 'polypeptide(L)'
;MQASFYEYLQNPKICELFLCKDEKQADLLAQVSRFKGLKTFVLPDFRAQFGDDLRAFSKELFDLCKILNAYHKEEEKKILISPLNTVLKKLPSKKHLQNYHIDKKQNFDLKCFEDEISRLGYEFVDIVQDKGEISIRADIIDI
;
A
#
# COMPACT_ATOMS: atom_id res chain seq x y z
N MET A 1 -4.42 -24.80 9.24
CA MET A 1 -3.83 -23.45 9.20
C MET A 1 -4.82 -22.37 9.63
N GLN A 2 -5.97 -22.18 8.94
CA GLN A 2 -6.99 -21.20 9.36
C GLN A 2 -7.52 -21.44 10.79
N ALA A 3 -7.83 -22.69 11.14
CA ALA A 3 -8.30 -23.06 12.49
C ALA A 3 -7.26 -22.69 13.57
N SER A 4 -6.00 -23.06 13.37
CA SER A 4 -4.90 -22.75 14.31
C SER A 4 -4.67 -21.25 14.45
N PHE A 5 -4.81 -20.49 13.36
CA PHE A 5 -4.72 -19.02 13.42
C PHE A 5 -5.91 -18.41 14.14
N TYR A 6 -7.13 -18.90 13.90
CA TYR A 6 -8.32 -18.46 14.61
C TYR A 6 -8.24 -18.72 16.12
N GLU A 7 -7.74 -19.88 16.51
CA GLU A 7 -7.47 -20.25 17.90
C GLU A 7 -6.43 -19.30 18.52
N TYR A 8 -5.33 -19.04 17.81
CA TYR A 8 -4.32 -18.08 18.22
C TYR A 8 -4.91 -16.66 18.45
N LEU A 9 -5.81 -16.21 17.58
CA LEU A 9 -6.49 -14.90 17.72
C LEU A 9 -7.47 -14.82 18.90
N GLN A 10 -7.77 -15.94 19.59
CA GLN A 10 -8.54 -15.89 20.85
C GLN A 10 -7.69 -15.39 22.03
N ASN A 11 -6.36 -15.39 21.90
CA ASN A 11 -5.48 -14.93 22.96
C ASN A 11 -5.59 -13.41 23.17
N PRO A 12 -5.46 -12.92 24.42
CA PRO A 12 -5.58 -11.49 24.72
C PRO A 12 -4.42 -10.67 24.11
N LYS A 13 -3.21 -11.23 24.07
CA LYS A 13 -2.04 -10.67 23.40
C LYS A 13 -1.93 -11.25 21.99
N ILE A 14 -2.09 -10.38 21.00
CA ILE A 14 -1.99 -10.71 19.57
C ILE A 14 -0.79 -9.94 19.01
N CYS A 15 0.05 -10.60 18.22
CA CYS A 15 1.11 -9.93 17.46
C CYS A 15 0.50 -9.03 16.37
N GLU A 16 1.15 -7.92 16.04
CA GLU A 16 0.70 -7.07 14.93
C GLU A 16 1.18 -7.59 13.57
N LEU A 17 2.33 -8.30 13.50
CA LEU A 17 2.91 -8.79 12.24
C LEU A 17 2.81 -10.32 12.15
N PHE A 18 2.26 -10.83 11.04
CA PHE A 18 2.30 -12.24 10.68
C PHE A 18 2.99 -12.45 9.35
N LEU A 19 3.89 -13.42 9.33
CA LEU A 19 4.60 -13.82 8.13
C LEU A 19 3.82 -14.91 7.41
N CYS A 20 3.66 -14.75 6.10
CA CYS A 20 3.11 -15.78 5.23
C CYS A 20 4.15 -16.24 4.22
N LYS A 21 3.93 -17.44 3.68
CA LYS A 21 4.73 -18.08 2.65
C LYS A 21 4.43 -17.51 1.27
N ASP A 22 3.15 -17.35 0.98
CA ASP A 22 2.63 -16.95 -0.33
C ASP A 22 1.32 -16.16 -0.19
N GLU A 23 0.83 -15.64 -1.32
CA GLU A 23 -0.41 -14.87 -1.39
C GLU A 23 -1.62 -15.69 -0.95
N LYS A 24 -1.68 -16.98 -1.30
CA LYS A 24 -2.78 -17.86 -0.90
C LYS A 24 -2.89 -17.96 0.62
N GLN A 25 -1.75 -18.14 1.29
CA GLN A 25 -1.72 -18.12 2.74
C GLN A 25 -2.09 -16.74 3.29
N ALA A 26 -1.61 -15.66 2.69
CA ALA A 26 -1.95 -14.30 3.10
C ALA A 26 -3.46 -14.07 3.08
N ASP A 27 -4.14 -14.50 2.02
CA ASP A 27 -5.59 -14.40 1.86
C ASP A 27 -6.35 -15.22 2.91
N LEU A 28 -5.93 -16.47 3.14
CA LEU A 28 -6.56 -17.32 4.14
C LEU A 28 -6.45 -16.74 5.55
N LEU A 29 -5.29 -16.18 5.92
CA LEU A 29 -5.09 -15.51 7.20
C LEU A 29 -5.91 -14.22 7.28
N ALA A 30 -5.95 -13.45 6.19
CA ALA A 30 -6.70 -12.20 6.13
C ALA A 30 -8.22 -12.41 6.28
N GLN A 31 -8.76 -13.48 5.70
CA GLN A 31 -10.16 -13.85 5.90
C GLN A 31 -10.47 -14.13 7.38
N VAL A 32 -9.60 -14.87 8.06
CA VAL A 32 -9.76 -15.23 9.48
C VAL A 32 -9.64 -14.01 10.39
N SER A 33 -8.67 -13.12 10.16
CA SER A 33 -8.49 -11.91 10.97
C SER A 33 -9.65 -10.92 10.78
N ARG A 34 -10.14 -10.76 9.54
CA ARG A 34 -11.32 -9.95 9.24
C ARG A 34 -12.58 -10.53 9.87
N PHE A 35 -12.77 -11.85 9.81
CA PHE A 35 -13.88 -12.54 10.48
C PHE A 35 -13.90 -12.30 11.99
N LYS A 36 -12.72 -12.18 12.62
CA LYS A 36 -12.59 -11.84 14.05
C LYS A 36 -12.84 -10.35 14.35
N GLY A 37 -13.02 -9.51 13.32
CA GLY A 37 -13.26 -8.07 13.45
C GLY A 37 -11.99 -7.22 13.54
N LEU A 38 -10.82 -7.76 13.17
CA LEU A 38 -9.55 -7.02 13.23
C LEU A 38 -9.30 -6.25 11.94
N LYS A 39 -8.77 -5.03 12.08
CA LYS A 39 -8.29 -4.24 10.94
C LYS A 39 -7.11 -4.95 10.30
N THR A 40 -7.28 -5.41 9.07
CA THR A 40 -6.33 -6.35 8.44
C THR A 40 -5.71 -5.72 7.20
N PHE A 41 -4.39 -5.67 7.18
CA PHE A 41 -3.57 -5.14 6.11
C PHE A 41 -2.68 -6.26 5.57
N VAL A 42 -2.63 -6.43 4.24
CA VAL A 42 -1.84 -7.48 3.59
C VAL A 42 -0.85 -6.82 2.65
N LEU A 43 0.45 -6.95 2.89
CA LEU A 43 1.47 -6.46 1.97
C LEU A 43 1.60 -7.41 0.77
N PRO A 44 1.78 -6.87 -0.46
CA PRO A 44 2.08 -7.69 -1.62
C PRO A 44 3.47 -8.34 -1.48
N ASP A 45 3.73 -9.39 -2.26
CA ASP A 45 5.09 -9.88 -2.43
C ASP A 45 5.85 -8.87 -3.30
N PHE A 46 6.80 -8.15 -2.70
CA PHE A 46 7.60 -7.17 -3.42
C PHE A 46 8.83 -7.88 -3.97
N ARG A 47 8.84 -8.11 -5.28
CA ARG A 47 9.77 -9.06 -5.92
C ARG A 47 11.13 -8.45 -6.25
N ALA A 48 11.20 -7.11 -6.32
CA ALA A 48 12.41 -6.37 -6.65
C ALA A 48 13.60 -6.77 -5.77
N GLN A 49 14.75 -6.95 -6.38
CA GLN A 49 16.02 -7.26 -5.73
C GLN A 49 16.94 -6.04 -5.72
N PHE A 50 17.98 -6.12 -4.90
CA PHE A 50 19.00 -5.07 -4.88
C PHE A 50 19.69 -4.97 -6.24
N GLY A 51 19.70 -3.77 -6.82
CA GLY A 51 20.26 -3.50 -8.15
C GLY A 51 19.23 -3.52 -9.28
N ASP A 52 17.99 -3.94 -9.02
CA ASP A 52 16.92 -3.91 -10.02
C ASP A 52 16.47 -2.48 -10.32
N ASP A 53 15.97 -2.28 -11.53
CA ASP A 53 15.23 -1.08 -11.90
C ASP A 53 13.81 -1.13 -11.31
N LEU A 54 13.53 -0.26 -10.34
CA LEU A 54 12.27 -0.22 -9.63
C LEU A 54 11.07 0.18 -10.51
N ARG A 55 11.29 0.77 -11.69
CA ARG A 55 10.20 1.16 -12.60
C ARG A 55 9.37 -0.04 -13.04
N ALA A 56 9.99 -1.21 -13.22
CA ALA A 56 9.28 -2.45 -13.55
C ALA A 56 8.36 -2.96 -12.42
N PHE A 57 8.53 -2.45 -11.20
CA PHE A 57 7.78 -2.82 -10.01
C PHE A 57 6.95 -1.65 -9.45
N SER A 58 6.74 -0.59 -10.24
CA SER A 58 6.03 0.63 -9.82
C SER A 58 4.66 0.30 -9.22
N LYS A 59 3.90 -0.59 -9.87
CA LYS A 59 2.58 -1.04 -9.41
C LYS A 59 2.63 -1.74 -8.05
N GLU A 60 3.57 -2.68 -7.86
CA GLU A 60 3.77 -3.35 -6.56
C GLU A 60 4.15 -2.34 -5.48
N LEU A 61 5.01 -1.37 -5.82
CA LEU A 61 5.47 -0.34 -4.91
C LEU A 61 4.33 0.61 -4.52
N PHE A 62 3.48 1.00 -5.47
CA PHE A 62 2.29 1.81 -5.20
C PHE A 62 1.32 1.11 -4.26
N ASP A 63 0.98 -0.15 -4.53
CA ASP A 63 0.06 -0.92 -3.68
C ASP A 63 0.68 -1.15 -2.29
N LEU A 64 1.99 -1.43 -2.20
CA LEU A 64 2.72 -1.54 -0.94
C LEU A 64 2.68 -0.24 -0.13
N CYS A 65 2.99 0.90 -0.75
CA CYS A 65 2.95 2.21 -0.11
C CYS A 65 1.53 2.57 0.37
N LYS A 66 0.51 2.28 -0.44
CA LYS A 66 -0.89 2.49 -0.10
C LYS A 66 -1.29 1.70 1.15
N ILE A 67 -0.94 0.41 1.21
CA ILE A 67 -1.28 -0.46 2.34
C ILE A 67 -0.52 -0.03 3.60
N LEU A 68 0.77 0.29 3.49
CA LEU A 68 1.56 0.79 4.62
C LEU A 68 1.03 2.14 5.14
N ASN A 69 0.64 3.06 4.25
CA ASN A 69 0.02 4.33 4.65
C ASN A 69 -1.24 4.08 5.48
N ALA A 70 -2.13 3.23 4.99
CA ALA A 70 -3.37 2.88 5.68
C ALA A 70 -3.09 2.18 7.02
N TYR A 71 -2.14 1.24 7.05
CA TYR A 71 -1.70 0.58 8.27
C TYR A 71 -1.18 1.56 9.32
N HIS A 72 -0.37 2.54 8.92
CA HIS A 72 0.22 3.53 9.83
C HIS A 72 -0.76 4.60 10.33
N LYS A 73 -1.91 4.76 9.66
CA LYS A 73 -3.00 5.65 10.07
C LYS A 73 -4.02 4.97 10.98
N GLU A 74 -4.11 3.65 10.92
CA GLU A 74 -5.01 2.90 11.79
C GLU A 74 -4.51 2.92 13.24
N GLU A 75 -5.37 3.31 14.17
CA GLU A 75 -5.09 3.37 15.60
C GLU A 75 -5.75 2.22 16.36
N GLU A 76 -6.79 1.61 15.77
CA GLU A 76 -7.46 0.45 16.32
C GLU A 76 -6.56 -0.80 16.26
N LYS A 77 -7.01 -1.87 16.94
CA LYS A 77 -6.33 -3.16 16.94
C LYS A 77 -6.23 -3.71 15.51
N LYS A 78 -5.01 -3.75 15.00
CA LYS A 78 -4.69 -4.07 13.61
C LYS A 78 -3.70 -5.21 13.48
N ILE A 79 -3.71 -5.82 12.31
CA ILE A 79 -2.80 -6.88 11.90
C ILE A 79 -2.25 -6.56 10.51
N LEU A 80 -0.94 -6.71 10.36
CA LEU A 80 -0.19 -6.72 9.12
C LEU A 80 0.21 -8.16 8.78
N ILE A 81 -0.13 -8.60 7.57
CA ILE A 81 0.24 -9.90 7.02
C ILE A 81 1.16 -9.64 5.85
N SER A 82 2.33 -10.29 5.82
CA SER A 82 3.30 -10.03 4.77
C SER A 82 4.15 -11.27 4.46
N PRO A 83 4.53 -11.46 3.19
CA PRO A 83 5.60 -12.38 2.85
C PRO A 83 6.90 -11.99 3.57
N LEU A 84 7.70 -12.99 3.97
CA LEU A 84 8.98 -12.76 4.65
C LEU A 84 9.93 -11.91 3.78
N ASN A 85 10.00 -12.22 2.49
CA ASN A 85 10.82 -11.49 1.52
C ASN A 85 10.50 -10.00 1.46
N THR A 86 9.23 -9.61 1.59
CA THR A 86 8.81 -8.20 1.61
C THR A 86 9.30 -7.49 2.87
N VAL A 87 9.12 -8.10 4.05
CA VAL A 87 9.49 -7.49 5.35
C VAL A 87 10.99 -7.29 5.50
N LEU A 88 11.80 -8.15 4.90
CA LEU A 88 13.27 -8.05 4.96
C LEU A 88 13.82 -6.85 4.16
N LYS A 89 13.02 -6.24 3.28
CA LYS A 89 13.43 -5.07 2.51
C LYS A 89 13.28 -3.79 3.32
N LYS A 90 14.02 -2.76 2.95
CA LYS A 90 13.87 -1.42 3.54
C LYS A 90 12.57 -0.80 3.04
N LEU A 91 11.51 -0.92 3.85
CA LEU A 91 10.21 -0.35 3.53
C LEU A 91 10.16 1.16 3.86
N PRO A 92 9.34 1.95 3.13
CA PRO A 92 9.14 3.36 3.44
C PRO A 92 8.60 3.54 4.86
N SER A 93 9.18 4.50 5.59
CA SER A 93 8.67 4.86 6.92
C SER A 93 7.44 5.77 6.81
N LYS A 94 6.64 5.85 7.89
CA LYS A 94 5.43 6.69 7.97
C LYS A 94 5.61 8.12 7.45
N LYS A 95 6.77 8.75 7.69
CA LYS A 95 7.06 10.13 7.23
C LYS A 95 7.16 10.27 5.71
N HIS A 96 7.44 9.19 4.98
CA HIS A 96 7.55 9.15 3.53
C HIS A 96 6.25 8.71 2.84
N LEU A 97 5.23 8.35 3.62
CA LEU A 97 3.93 7.91 3.13
C LEU A 97 2.91 9.03 3.31
N GLN A 98 3.23 10.24 2.86
CA GLN A 98 2.31 11.38 2.98
C GLN A 98 1.29 11.33 1.85
N ASN A 99 0.09 11.82 2.14
CA ASN A 99 -0.94 12.01 1.12
C ASN A 99 -0.84 13.41 0.56
N TYR A 100 -0.99 13.53 -0.76
CA TYR A 100 -1.32 14.79 -1.39
C TYR A 100 -2.83 15.04 -1.27
N HIS A 101 -3.22 16.23 -0.81
CA HIS A 101 -4.62 16.59 -0.58
C HIS A 101 -5.05 17.72 -1.52
N ILE A 102 -6.17 17.51 -2.22
CA ILE A 102 -6.78 18.51 -3.11
C ILE A 102 -8.18 18.80 -2.59
N ASP A 103 -8.48 20.09 -2.39
CA ASP A 103 -9.80 20.57 -1.94
C ASP A 103 -10.36 21.60 -2.93
N LYS A 104 -11.68 21.55 -3.17
CA LYS A 104 -12.39 22.45 -4.10
C LYS A 104 -12.30 23.93 -3.72
N LYS A 105 -12.02 24.24 -2.45
CA LYS A 105 -11.96 25.61 -1.91
C LYS A 105 -10.54 26.19 -1.98
N GLN A 106 -9.54 25.39 -2.34
CA GLN A 106 -8.16 25.84 -2.42
C GLN A 106 -7.84 26.35 -3.83
N ASN A 107 -6.99 27.39 -3.89
CA ASN A 107 -6.39 27.79 -5.17
C ASN A 107 -5.49 26.64 -5.64
N PHE A 108 -5.76 26.16 -6.85
CA PHE A 108 -5.03 25.05 -7.44
C PHE A 108 -3.99 25.59 -8.44
N ASP A 109 -2.70 25.45 -8.08
CA ASP A 109 -1.60 25.76 -8.99
C ASP A 109 -1.23 24.50 -9.77
N LEU A 110 -1.60 24.49 -11.05
CA LEU A 110 -1.36 23.37 -11.95
C LEU A 110 0.12 23.03 -12.08
N LYS A 111 1.02 24.03 -12.10
CA LYS A 111 2.47 23.80 -12.25
C LYS A 111 3.06 23.15 -11.02
N CYS A 112 2.67 23.61 -9.83
CA CYS A 112 3.10 22.99 -8.58
C CYS A 112 2.55 21.57 -8.44
N PHE A 113 1.33 21.33 -8.90
CA PHE A 113 0.73 20.00 -8.92
C PHE A 113 1.46 19.03 -9.86
N GLU A 114 1.73 19.44 -11.10
CA GLU A 114 2.47 18.64 -12.09
C GLU A 114 3.84 18.19 -11.55
N ASP A 115 4.58 19.14 -10.97
CA ASP A 115 5.90 18.91 -10.39
C ASP A 115 5.85 17.97 -9.17
N GLU A 116 4.83 18.10 -8.32
CA GLU A 116 4.64 17.21 -7.17
C GLU A 116 4.22 15.79 -7.59
N ILE A 117 3.27 15.67 -8.52
CA ILE A 117 2.81 14.37 -9.05
C ILE A 117 3.96 13.62 -9.74
N SER A 118 4.80 14.32 -10.49
CA SER A 118 6.02 13.76 -11.08
C SER A 118 6.97 13.21 -10.02
N ARG A 119 7.20 13.95 -8.92
CA ARG A 119 8.00 13.47 -7.78
C ARG A 119 7.40 12.27 -7.06
N LEU A 120 6.07 12.15 -7.05
CA LEU A 120 5.35 11.00 -6.50
C LEU A 120 5.43 9.77 -7.41
N GLY A 121 6.03 9.90 -8.59
CA GLY A 121 6.31 8.78 -9.50
C GLY A 121 5.14 8.42 -10.40
N TYR A 122 4.19 9.32 -10.61
CA TYR A 122 3.13 9.13 -11.60
C TYR A 122 3.69 9.28 -13.02
N GLU A 123 3.15 8.49 -13.94
CA GLU A 123 3.50 8.51 -15.36
C GLU A 123 2.52 9.38 -16.15
N PHE A 124 3.05 10.35 -16.91
CA PHE A 124 2.23 11.22 -17.75
C PHE A 124 1.92 10.54 -19.09
N VAL A 125 0.63 10.36 -19.38
CA VAL A 125 0.12 9.67 -20.56
C VAL A 125 -0.99 10.46 -21.25
N ASP A 126 -1.24 10.17 -22.52
CA ASP A 126 -2.33 10.80 -23.27
C ASP A 126 -3.72 10.32 -22.81
N ILE A 127 -3.80 9.06 -22.36
CA ILE A 127 -5.03 8.39 -21.90
C ILE A 127 -4.67 7.50 -20.71
N VAL A 128 -5.30 7.75 -19.55
CA VAL A 128 -5.15 6.94 -18.33
C VAL A 128 -5.81 5.57 -18.52
N GLN A 129 -5.07 4.51 -18.20
CA GLN A 129 -5.48 3.11 -18.33
C GLN A 129 -5.20 2.29 -17.06
N ASP A 130 -4.16 2.63 -16.29
CA ASP A 130 -3.81 1.94 -15.04
C ASP A 130 -3.54 2.91 -13.88
N LYS A 131 -3.42 2.37 -12.67
CA LYS A 131 -3.07 3.14 -11.48
C LYS A 131 -1.65 3.71 -11.62
N GLY A 132 -1.48 4.96 -11.18
CA GLY A 132 -0.18 5.63 -11.23
C GLY A 132 0.07 6.35 -12.56
N GLU A 133 -0.93 6.39 -13.44
CA GLU A 133 -0.91 7.20 -14.65
C GLU A 133 -1.70 8.50 -14.44
N ILE A 134 -1.34 9.54 -15.17
CA ILE A 134 -2.05 10.82 -15.17
C ILE A 134 -2.08 11.42 -16.58
N SER A 135 -3.19 12.05 -16.93
CA SER A 135 -3.33 12.84 -18.16
C SER A 135 -3.81 14.25 -17.83
N ILE A 136 -3.11 15.26 -18.33
CA ILE A 136 -3.46 16.68 -18.15
C ILE A 136 -3.70 17.30 -19.53
N ARG A 137 -4.94 17.76 -19.75
CA ARG A 137 -5.39 18.36 -21.00
C ARG A 137 -6.06 19.70 -20.70
N ALA A 138 -5.25 20.76 -20.78
CA ALA A 138 -5.64 22.11 -20.38
C ALA A 138 -6.20 22.13 -18.94
N ASP A 139 -7.49 22.38 -18.77
CA ASP A 139 -8.14 22.47 -17.46
C ASP A 139 -8.69 21.13 -16.94
N ILE A 140 -8.46 20.03 -17.67
CA ILE A 140 -8.95 18.69 -17.34
C ILE A 140 -7.77 17.82 -16.91
N ILE A 141 -7.92 17.16 -15.76
CA ILE A 141 -6.94 16.22 -15.20
C ILE A 141 -7.65 14.88 -14.96
N ASP A 142 -7.15 13.83 -15.59
CA ASP A 142 -7.53 12.44 -15.34
C ASP A 142 -6.38 11.76 -14.57
N ILE A 143 -6.66 11.12 -13.43
CA ILE A 143 -5.69 10.45 -12.55
C ILE A 143 -6.30 9.23 -11.87
#